data_AF-A0A378JSZ8-F1
#
_entry.id   AF-A0A378JSZ8-F1
#
_cell.length_a   1.000
_cell.length_b   1.000
_cell.length_c   1.000
_cell.angle_alpha   90.00
_cell.angle_beta   90.00
_cell.angle_gamma   90.00
#
_symmetry.space_group_name_H-M   'P 1'
#
loop_
_entity.id
_entity.type
_entity.pdbx_description
1 polymer ?
#
loop_
_entity_poly.entity_id
_entity_poly.type
_entity_poly.pdbx_seq_one_letter_code
_entity_poly.pdbx_strand_id
1 'polypeptide(L)'
;MKFEFFTKEKMDKNFNKDHFFYLPIVEVLHTEKWYLANTKNIYKHFYTSPDKLMSGERLYINKCLNLSCYKVNLTAEQAAQVEKGTKILNGYRAAVSVAPWQVECRIEFNQFGNIVHQNADYFKNNSNESNVDSNYAV
;
A
#
# COMPACT_ATOMS: atom_id res chain seq x y z
N MET A 1 -6.23 10.30 -21.05
CA MET A 1 -5.33 9.21 -20.63
C MET A 1 -6.15 7.93 -20.65
N LYS A 2 -5.86 6.97 -21.55
CA LYS A 2 -6.64 5.72 -21.66
C LYS A 2 -6.26 4.80 -20.50
N PHE A 3 -7.21 4.49 -19.63
CA PHE A 3 -7.06 3.38 -18.69
C PHE A 3 -7.35 2.09 -19.45
N GLU A 4 -6.32 1.29 -19.69
CA GLU A 4 -6.49 -0.05 -20.26
C GLU A 4 -7.19 -0.93 -19.21
N PHE A 5 -8.28 -1.58 -19.64
CA PHE A 5 -9.00 -2.57 -18.85
C PHE A 5 -8.06 -3.75 -18.60
N PHE A 6 -7.55 -3.86 -17.38
CA PHE A 6 -6.76 -5.01 -16.96
C PHE A 6 -7.68 -6.21 -16.74
N THR A 7 -7.78 -7.11 -17.71
CA THR A 7 -8.56 -8.34 -17.57
C THR A 7 -7.84 -9.34 -16.65
N LYS A 8 -8.60 -9.84 -15.67
CA LYS A 8 -8.19 -10.77 -14.61
C LYS A 8 -7.51 -12.05 -15.13
N GLU A 9 -7.83 -12.46 -16.35
CA GLU A 9 -7.40 -13.74 -16.94
C GLU A 9 -5.91 -13.85 -17.29
N LYS A 10 -5.18 -12.71 -17.38
CA LYS A 10 -3.71 -12.73 -17.53
C LYS A 10 -2.93 -12.62 -16.22
N MET A 11 -3.59 -12.43 -15.08
CA MET A 11 -2.94 -12.05 -13.81
C MET A 11 -2.56 -13.23 -12.91
N ASP A 12 -3.18 -14.40 -13.04
CA ASP A 12 -3.07 -15.47 -12.04
C ASP A 12 -1.78 -16.31 -12.06
N LYS A 13 -0.87 -16.12 -13.04
CA LYS A 13 0.32 -17.00 -13.16
C LYS A 13 1.56 -16.56 -12.37
N ASN A 14 1.61 -15.33 -11.84
CA ASN A 14 2.83 -14.77 -11.22
C ASN A 14 2.65 -14.24 -9.79
N PHE A 15 1.49 -14.46 -9.16
CA PHE A 15 1.32 -14.12 -7.76
C PHE A 15 1.93 -15.20 -6.88
N ASN A 16 2.86 -14.81 -6.03
CA ASN A 16 3.26 -15.67 -4.95
C ASN A 16 2.25 -15.49 -3.81
N LYS A 17 1.42 -16.50 -3.57
CA LYS A 17 0.41 -16.48 -2.50
C LYS A 17 0.99 -16.26 -1.10
N ASP A 18 2.30 -16.32 -0.96
CA ASP A 18 3.00 -16.22 0.32
C ASP A 18 3.72 -14.86 0.55
N HIS A 19 3.73 -13.94 -0.42
CA HIS A 19 4.49 -12.67 -0.30
C HIS A 19 3.59 -11.43 -0.28
N PHE A 20 2.89 -11.27 0.84
CA PHE A 20 2.20 -10.03 1.16
C PHE A 20 3.12 -9.05 1.87
N PHE A 21 3.06 -7.79 1.44
CA PHE A 21 3.66 -6.69 2.15
C PHE A 21 2.60 -5.67 2.55
N TYR A 22 2.88 -4.96 3.64
CA TYR A 22 2.07 -3.87 4.15
C TYR A 22 2.85 -2.59 3.90
N LEU A 23 2.27 -1.74 3.07
CA LEU A 23 2.83 -0.45 2.68
C LEU A 23 2.08 0.66 3.44
N PRO A 24 2.70 1.32 4.44
CA PRO A 24 2.07 2.41 5.15
C PRO A 24 1.65 3.51 4.19
N ILE A 25 0.41 3.95 4.32
CA ILE A 25 -0.05 5.17 3.69
C ILE A 25 0.54 6.37 4.45
N VAL A 26 0.85 6.25 5.75
CA VAL A 26 1.45 7.36 6.54
C VAL A 26 2.80 7.84 5.98
N GLU A 27 3.66 6.95 5.47
CA GLU A 27 4.88 7.37 4.75
C GLU A 27 4.60 8.17 3.47
N VAL A 28 3.39 8.02 2.94
CA VAL A 28 2.91 8.67 1.74
C VAL A 28 2.23 10.00 2.10
N LEU A 29 1.90 10.32 3.37
CA LEU A 29 0.99 11.44 3.65
C LEU A 29 1.42 12.44 4.73
N HIS A 30 1.55 13.68 4.26
CA HIS A 30 0.65 14.74 4.72
C HIS A 30 -0.58 14.93 3.82
N THR A 31 -0.82 14.08 2.80
CA THR A 31 -1.98 14.11 1.88
C THR A 31 -2.16 12.76 1.19
N GLU A 32 -3.37 12.18 1.06
CA GLU A 32 -3.60 10.87 0.42
C GLU A 32 -3.08 10.83 -1.03
N LYS A 33 -1.88 10.27 -1.23
CA LYS A 33 -1.15 10.37 -2.50
C LYS A 33 -0.80 9.00 -3.07
N TRP A 34 -1.81 8.27 -3.56
CA TRP A 34 -1.63 7.01 -4.29
C TRP A 34 -0.52 7.06 -5.36
N TYR A 35 -0.31 8.20 -6.01
CA TYR A 35 0.77 8.36 -6.98
C TYR A 35 2.15 7.99 -6.39
N LEU A 36 2.40 8.21 -5.10
CA LEU A 36 3.68 7.83 -4.50
C LEU A 36 3.85 6.31 -4.47
N ALA A 37 2.79 5.54 -4.21
CA ALA A 37 2.82 4.08 -4.23
C ALA A 37 3.11 3.52 -5.64
N ASN A 38 2.60 4.16 -6.69
CA ASN A 38 2.82 3.74 -8.08
C ASN A 38 4.12 4.31 -8.69
N THR A 39 4.74 5.32 -8.08
CA THR A 39 5.92 5.98 -8.64
C THR A 39 7.17 5.10 -8.53
N LYS A 40 7.87 4.96 -9.65
CA LYS A 40 9.18 4.30 -9.74
C LYS A 40 10.25 5.16 -9.06
N ASN A 41 11.31 4.53 -8.55
CA ASN A 41 12.47 5.21 -7.95
C ASN A 41 12.21 6.00 -6.65
N ILE A 42 11.00 5.92 -6.08
CA ILE A 42 10.73 6.40 -4.73
C ILE A 42 10.88 5.24 -3.76
N TYR A 43 11.75 5.40 -2.76
CA TYR A 43 11.90 4.47 -1.66
C TYR A 43 10.65 4.48 -0.78
N LYS A 44 10.17 3.28 -0.45
CA LYS A 44 9.01 3.02 0.39
C LYS A 44 9.39 1.99 1.43
N HIS A 45 8.78 2.03 2.61
CA HIS A 45 8.85 0.91 3.54
C HIS A 45 7.81 -0.16 3.24
N PHE A 46 8.27 -1.39 3.29
CA PHE A 46 7.46 -2.58 3.16
C PHE A 46 7.60 -3.40 4.45
N TYR A 47 6.48 -3.70 5.07
CA TYR A 47 6.43 -4.54 6.27
C TYR A 47 5.86 -5.90 5.92
N THR A 48 6.36 -6.97 6.54
CA THR A 48 5.91 -8.34 6.24
C THR A 48 4.68 -8.76 7.04
N SER A 49 4.21 -7.92 7.97
CA SER A 49 3.09 -8.24 8.86
C SER A 49 2.52 -6.97 9.50
N PRO A 50 1.23 -6.95 9.91
CA PRO A 50 0.64 -5.83 10.63
C PRO A 50 1.39 -5.45 11.91
N ASP A 51 1.86 -6.42 12.70
CA ASP A 51 2.55 -6.14 13.97
C ASP A 51 3.86 -5.37 13.75
N LYS A 52 4.64 -5.77 12.74
CA LYS A 52 5.87 -5.08 12.33
C LYS A 52 5.59 -3.67 11.82
N LEU A 53 4.52 -3.48 11.04
CA LEU A 53 4.04 -2.17 10.59
C LEU A 53 3.69 -1.29 11.79
N MET A 54 2.83 -1.77 12.69
CA MET A 54 2.39 -1.05 13.90
C MET A 54 3.57 -0.67 14.80
N SER A 55 4.51 -1.59 15.00
CA SER A 55 5.70 -1.31 15.80
C SER A 55 6.68 -0.37 15.10
N GLY A 56 6.81 -0.44 13.77
CA GLY A 56 7.71 0.43 12.99
C GLY A 56 7.20 1.86 12.89
N GLU A 57 5.89 2.03 12.72
CA GLU A 57 5.24 3.33 12.54
C GLU A 57 4.76 3.98 13.84
N ARG A 58 4.97 3.33 15.00
CA ARG A 58 4.39 3.72 16.30
C ARG A 58 4.55 5.21 16.65
N LEU A 59 5.69 5.82 16.31
CA LEU A 59 5.94 7.24 16.56
C LEU A 59 4.99 8.15 15.78
N TYR A 60 4.57 7.76 14.58
CA TYR A 60 3.59 8.46 13.77
C TYR A 60 2.17 8.15 14.22
N ILE A 61 1.89 6.89 14.57
CA ILE A 61 0.57 6.44 15.07
C ILE A 61 0.15 7.22 16.32
N ASN A 62 1.08 7.40 17.26
CA ASN A 62 0.85 8.20 18.47
C ASN A 62 0.44 9.66 18.17
N LYS A 63 0.72 10.17 16.97
CA LYS A 63 0.37 11.53 16.54
C LYS A 63 -0.89 11.58 15.68
N CYS A 64 -1.24 10.50 14.97
CA CYS A 64 -2.25 10.51 13.91
C CYS A 64 -3.56 9.79 14.24
N LEU A 65 -3.75 9.29 15.47
CA LEU A 65 -4.90 8.51 15.97
C LEU A 65 -5.14 7.16 15.25
N ASN A 66 -5.00 7.11 13.91
CA ASN A 66 -5.14 5.93 13.06
C ASN A 66 -3.96 5.79 12.08
N LEU A 67 -3.68 4.55 11.66
CA LEU A 67 -2.71 4.20 10.63
C LEU A 67 -3.42 3.52 9.46
N SER A 68 -3.30 4.09 8.27
CA SER A 68 -3.75 3.44 7.04
C SER A 68 -2.58 2.76 6.32
N CYS A 69 -2.83 1.61 5.69
CA CYS A 69 -1.85 0.93 4.82
C CYS A 69 -2.52 0.21 3.64
N TYR A 70 -1.73 -0.10 2.62
CA TYR A 70 -2.11 -1.06 1.58
C TYR A 70 -1.52 -2.43 1.88
N LYS A 71 -2.35 -3.47 1.85
CA LYS A 71 -1.87 -4.85 1.74
C LYS A 71 -1.64 -5.16 0.26
N VAL A 72 -0.40 -5.41 -0.12
CA VAL A 72 0.02 -5.58 -1.51
C VAL A 72 0.54 -6.99 -1.77
N ASN A 73 0.09 -7.58 -2.87
CA ASN A 73 0.54 -8.85 -3.40
C ASN A 73 1.53 -8.58 -4.55
N LEU A 74 2.82 -8.64 -4.22
CA LEU A 74 3.89 -8.35 -5.17
C LEU A 74 4.22 -9.58 -6.02
N THR A 75 4.75 -9.37 -7.22
CA THR A 75 5.34 -10.47 -7.98
C THR A 75 6.58 -10.99 -7.28
N ALA A 76 7.02 -12.21 -7.59
CA ALA A 76 8.22 -12.79 -7.01
C ALA A 76 9.48 -11.90 -7.21
N GLU A 77 9.60 -11.26 -8.38
CA GLU A 77 10.70 -10.35 -8.68
C GLU A 77 10.66 -9.08 -7.82
N GLN A 78 9.48 -8.49 -7.65
CA GLN A 78 9.28 -7.31 -6.80
C GLN A 78 9.52 -7.65 -5.32
N ALA A 79 9.03 -8.79 -4.84
CA ALA A 79 9.28 -9.27 -3.48
C ALA A 79 10.78 -9.44 -3.23
N ALA A 80 11.50 -10.11 -4.16
CA ALA A 80 12.95 -10.26 -4.07
C ALA A 80 13.68 -8.90 -4.09
N GLN A 81 13.18 -7.90 -4.82
CA GLN A 81 13.72 -6.54 -4.78
C GLN A 81 13.49 -5.85 -3.42
N VAL A 82 12.31 -6.04 -2.81
CA VAL A 82 12.01 -5.53 -1.47
C VAL A 82 12.97 -6.15 -0.44
N GLU A 83 13.15 -7.46 -0.46
CA GLU A 83 13.97 -8.20 0.50
C GLU A 83 15.47 -7.92 0.35
N LYS A 84 15.94 -7.60 -0.87
CA LYS A 84 17.30 -7.09 -1.13
C LYS A 84 17.48 -5.62 -0.72
N GLY A 85 16.40 -4.92 -0.40
CA GLY A 85 16.43 -3.53 0.05
C GLY A 85 17.11 -3.35 1.40
N THR A 86 17.19 -2.10 1.86
CA THR A 86 17.79 -1.82 3.17
C THR A 86 16.81 -2.20 4.27
N LYS A 87 17.18 -3.13 5.16
CA LYS A 87 16.39 -3.44 6.34
C LYS A 87 16.48 -2.27 7.33
N ILE A 88 15.35 -1.65 7.64
CA ILE A 88 15.26 -0.51 8.56
C ILE A 88 14.13 -0.81 9.54
N LEU A 89 14.44 -0.74 10.84
CA LEU A 89 13.52 -1.12 11.90
C LEU A 89 12.93 -2.52 11.63
N ASN A 90 11.60 -2.61 11.54
CA ASN A 90 10.85 -3.83 11.34
C ASN A 90 10.43 -4.08 9.88
N GLY A 91 10.93 -3.28 8.94
CA GLY A 91 10.58 -3.35 7.52
C GLY A 91 11.79 -3.31 6.59
N TYR A 92 11.49 -3.26 5.29
CA TYR A 92 12.46 -3.13 4.21
C TYR A 92 12.20 -1.83 3.45
N ARG A 93 13.25 -1.05 3.21
CA ARG A 93 13.20 0.15 2.39
C ARG A 93 13.69 -0.17 0.98
N ALA A 94 12.80 -0.06 0.01
CA ALA A 94 13.07 -0.40 -1.38
C ALA A 94 12.32 0.52 -2.35
N ALA A 95 12.85 0.65 -3.57
CA ALA A 95 12.25 1.46 -4.63
C ALA A 95 11.44 0.57 -5.59
N VAL A 96 10.33 0.02 -5.09
CA VAL A 96 9.42 -0.83 -5.87
C VAL A 96 8.15 -0.06 -6.20
N SER A 97 7.71 -0.11 -7.46
CA SER A 97 6.43 0.45 -7.90
C SER A 97 5.33 -0.58 -7.69
N VAL A 98 4.21 -0.16 -7.10
CA VAL A 98 3.03 -0.99 -6.86
C VAL A 98 1.92 -0.57 -7.81
N ALA A 99 1.41 -1.51 -8.59
CA ALA A 99 0.27 -1.25 -9.47
C ALA A 99 -1.08 -1.45 -8.73
N PRO A 100 -2.18 -0.81 -9.17
CA PRO A 100 -3.47 -0.89 -8.46
C PRO A 100 -3.99 -2.31 -8.27
N TRP A 101 -3.81 -3.17 -9.27
CA TRP A 101 -4.25 -4.57 -9.26
C TRP A 101 -3.47 -5.45 -8.27
N GLN A 102 -2.36 -4.95 -7.73
CA GLN A 102 -1.56 -5.63 -6.72
C GLN A 102 -2.03 -5.32 -5.30
N VAL A 103 -2.95 -4.37 -5.12
CA VAL A 103 -3.49 -4.03 -3.81
C VAL A 103 -4.68 -4.93 -3.51
N GLU A 104 -4.54 -5.77 -2.49
CA GLU A 104 -5.64 -6.62 -2.02
C GLU A 104 -6.63 -5.86 -1.15
N CYS A 105 -6.15 -4.94 -0.32
CA CYS A 105 -7.02 -4.11 0.51
C CYS A 105 -6.33 -2.85 1.01
N ARG A 106 -7.13 -1.82 1.30
CA ARG A 106 -6.76 -0.73 2.22
C ARG A 106 -7.20 -1.15 3.62
N ILE A 107 -6.28 -1.09 4.58
CA ILE A 107 -6.55 -1.41 5.99
C ILE A 107 -6.28 -0.16 6.81
N GLU A 108 -7.17 0.13 7.76
CA GLU A 108 -6.99 1.17 8.75
C GLU A 108 -6.93 0.53 10.14
N PHE A 109 -5.91 0.88 10.89
CA PHE A 109 -5.69 0.47 12.26
C PHE A 109 -5.89 1.66 13.19
N ASN A 110 -6.46 1.43 14.38
CA ASN A 110 -6.39 2.43 15.44
C ASN A 110 -5.03 2.43 16.15
N GLN A 111 -4.83 3.36 17.08
CA GLN A 111 -3.59 3.47 17.86
C GLN A 111 -3.17 2.21 18.65
N PHE A 112 -4.09 1.26 18.85
CA PHE A 112 -3.82 -0.01 19.54
C PHE A 112 -3.49 -1.15 18.59
N GLY A 113 -3.53 -0.92 17.27
CA GLY A 113 -3.28 -1.95 16.26
C GLY A 113 -4.49 -2.79 15.90
N ASN A 114 -5.69 -2.43 16.39
CA ASN A 114 -6.91 -3.10 15.98
C ASN A 114 -7.37 -2.55 14.62
N ILE A 115 -7.80 -3.45 13.73
CA ILE A 115 -8.39 -3.07 12.45
C ILE A 115 -9.73 -2.37 12.71
N VAL A 116 -9.85 -1.12 12.28
CA VAL A 116 -11.11 -0.35 12.34
C VAL A 116 -11.86 -0.36 11.00
N HIS A 117 -11.12 -0.47 9.90
CA HIS A 117 -11.70 -0.54 8.57
C HIS A 117 -10.83 -1.39 7.63
N GLN A 118 -11.46 -2.17 6.76
CA GLN A 118 -10.80 -2.95 5.73
C GLN A 118 -11.63 -2.93 4.45
N ASN A 119 -11.04 -2.40 3.37
CA ASN A 119 -11.68 -2.33 2.06
C ASN A 119 -10.91 -3.22 1.06
N ALA A 120 -11.42 -4.43 0.82
CA ALA A 120 -10.84 -5.44 -0.08
C ALA A 120 -11.02 -5.13 -1.58
N ASP A 121 -11.84 -4.12 -1.89
CA ASP A 121 -12.14 -3.72 -3.25
C ASP A 121 -11.75 -2.26 -3.48
N TYR A 122 -10.78 -1.74 -2.72
CA TYR A 122 -10.40 -0.33 -2.76
C TYR A 122 -10.13 0.18 -4.20
N PHE A 123 -9.41 -0.59 -5.02
CA PHE A 123 -9.20 -0.24 -6.44
C PHE A 123 -10.20 -0.86 -7.42
N LYS A 124 -11.07 -1.78 -6.97
CA LYS A 124 -12.17 -2.33 -7.80
C LYS A 124 -13.44 -1.50 -7.72
N ASN A 125 -13.66 -0.81 -6.60
CA ASN A 125 -14.80 0.07 -6.37
C ASN A 125 -14.50 1.50 -6.86
N ASN A 126 -13.23 1.93 -6.81
CA ASN A 126 -12.81 3.26 -7.27
C ASN A 126 -12.65 3.38 -8.80
N SER A 127 -12.94 2.34 -9.59
CA SER A 127 -12.97 2.43 -11.06
C SER A 127 -14.24 3.10 -11.61
N ASN A 128 -15.26 3.34 -10.77
CA ASN A 128 -16.47 4.10 -11.11
C ASN A 128 -16.51 5.50 -10.49
N GLU A 129 -15.57 5.84 -9.60
CA GLU A 129 -15.44 7.19 -9.06
C GLU A 129 -14.35 7.95 -9.80
N SER A 130 -14.62 8.23 -11.07
CA SER A 130 -14.22 9.50 -11.68
C SER A 130 -15.06 10.62 -11.04
N ASN A 131 -14.87 10.85 -9.75
CA ASN A 131 -15.16 12.11 -9.08
C ASN A 131 -14.01 12.31 -8.11
N VAL A 132 -12.91 12.82 -8.66
CA VAL A 132 -12.10 13.77 -7.92
C VAL A 132 -13.12 14.82 -7.46
N ASP A 133 -13.50 14.78 -6.19
CA ASP A 133 -14.12 15.90 -5.52
C ASP A 133 -13.10 17.05 -5.59
N SER A 134 -13.15 17.80 -6.68
CA SER A 134 -12.61 19.13 -6.80
C SER A 134 -13.47 20.05 -5.95
N ASN A 135 -13.45 19.85 -4.64
CA ASN A 135 -14.03 20.71 -3.63
C ASN A 135 -13.00 20.92 -2.50
N TYR A 136 -11.79 21.34 -2.89
CA TYR A 136 -11.03 22.27 -2.08
C TYR A 136 -10.83 23.52 -2.92
N ALA A 137 -11.84 24.39 -2.85
CA ALA A 137 -11.68 25.80 -3.13
C ALA A 137 -10.65 26.36 -2.13
N VAL A 138 -9.64 27.05 -2.66
CA VAL A 138 -8.97 28.17 -2.00
C VAL A 138 -9.31 29.40 -2.83
#